data_AF-A0A4Q5QU35-F1
#
_entry.id   AF-A0A4Q5QU35-F1
#
_cell.length_a   1.000
_cell.length_b   1.000
_cell.length_c   1.000
_cell.angle_alpha   90.00
_cell.angle_beta   90.00
_cell.angle_gamma   90.00
#
_symmetry.space_group_name_H-M   'P 1'
#
loop_
_entity.id
_entity.type
_entity.pdbx_description
1 polymer ?
#
loop_
_entity_poly.entity_id
_entity_poly.type
_entity_poly.pdbx_seq_one_letter_code
_entity_poly.pdbx_strand_id
1 'polypeptide(L)' 'LANGGTACEDPPGIRQGTAGRTLYLAYLRDPSGNKLCALHRVA' A
#
# COMPACT_ATOMS: atom_id res chain seq x y z
N LEU A 1 -19.95 6.92 -5.79
CA LEU A 1 -19.28 7.29 -4.53
C LEU A 1 -17.78 7.37 -4.81
N ALA A 2 -17.14 8.52 -4.61
CA ALA A 2 -15.67 8.58 -4.65
C ALA A 2 -15.15 7.98 -3.34
N ASN A 3 -14.20 7.05 -3.40
CA ASN A 3 -13.81 6.18 -2.28
C ASN A 3 -13.00 6.87 -1.16
N GLY A 4 -13.06 8.20 -1.05
CA GLY A 4 -12.63 9.02 0.10
C GLY A 4 -11.14 9.02 0.49
N GLY A 5 -10.34 8.08 -0.01
CA GLY A 5 -8.93 7.95 0.36
C GLY A 5 -8.01 8.85 -0.46
N THR A 6 -6.86 9.19 0.12
CA THR A 6 -5.80 9.95 -0.54
C THR A 6 -4.49 9.16 -0.57
N ALA A 7 -3.64 9.43 -1.57
CA ALA A 7 -2.26 8.93 -1.57
C ALA A 7 -1.51 9.42 -0.32
N CYS A 8 -0.60 8.61 0.22
CA CYS A 8 0.16 8.99 1.41
C CYS A 8 1.66 8.59 1.41
N GLU A 9 2.11 7.86 0.40
CA GLU A 9 3.52 7.51 0.17
C GLU A 9 3.80 7.51 -1.35
N ASP A 10 4.83 6.76 -1.77
CA ASP A 10 5.11 6.46 -3.16
C ASP A 10 3.96 5.70 -3.85
N PRO A 11 3.89 5.76 -5.19
CA PRO A 11 2.95 4.97 -5.97
C PRO A 11 3.01 3.47 -5.63
N PRO A 12 1.86 2.77 -5.76
CA PRO A 12 1.80 1.31 -5.62
C PRO A 12 2.84 0.60 -6.48
N GLY A 13 3.49 -0.42 -5.92
CA GLY A 13 4.52 -1.14 -6.67
C GLY A 13 5.20 -2.24 -5.89
N ILE A 14 6.11 -2.92 -6.60
CA ILE A 14 6.96 -3.96 -6.03
C ILE A 14 7.96 -3.33 -5.05
N ARG A 15 8.16 -3.99 -3.91
CA ARG A 15 9.14 -3.68 -2.88
C ARG A 15 9.81 -4.98 -2.42
N GLN A 16 11.09 -4.89 -2.11
CA GLN A 16 11.86 -6.00 -1.52
C GLN A 16 11.62 -6.02 -0.01
N GLY A 17 11.03 -7.11 0.47
CA GLY A 17 10.82 -7.39 1.88
C GLY A 17 11.98 -8.18 2.49
N THR A 18 11.85 -8.53 3.77
CA THR A 18 12.84 -9.35 4.47
C THR A 18 12.85 -10.79 3.95
N ALA A 19 13.99 -11.46 4.10
CA ALA A 19 14.19 -12.85 3.69
C ALA A 19 13.87 -13.12 2.20
N GLY A 20 14.23 -12.19 1.31
CA GLY A 20 14.07 -12.34 -0.15
C GLY A 20 12.62 -12.28 -0.64
N ARG A 21 11.68 -11.82 0.18
CA ARG A 21 10.27 -11.74 -0.19
C ARG A 21 10.04 -10.57 -1.14
N THR A 22 9.35 -10.81 -2.24
CA THR A 22 8.88 -9.75 -3.13
C THR A 22 7.42 -9.44 -2.80
N LEU A 23 7.13 -8.18 -2.45
CA LEU A 23 5.78 -7.73 -2.08
C LEU A 23 5.33 -6.63 -3.03
N TYR A 24 4.07 -6.65 -3.43
CA TYR A 24 3.41 -5.48 -4.03
C TYR A 24 2.65 -4.75 -2.93
N LEU A 25 2.98 -3.48 -2.73
CA LEU A 25 2.41 -2.65 -1.66
C LEU A 25 1.70 -1.43 -2.24
N ALA A 26 0.60 -1.04 -1.61
CA ALA A 26 -0.14 0.17 -1.91
C ALA A 26 -0.61 0.84 -0.61
N TYR A 27 -0.31 2.14 -0.45
CA TYR A 27 -0.62 2.89 0.76
C TYR A 27 -1.61 4.03 0.48
N LEU A 28 -2.56 4.19 1.39
CA LEU A 28 -3.56 5.26 1.37
C LEU A 28 -3.79 5.80 2.78
N ARG A 29 -4.19 7.06 2.88
CA ARG A 29 -4.86 7.60 4.07
C ARG A 29 -6.37 7.51 3.86
N ASP A 30 -7.07 6.97 4.84
CA ASP A 30 -8.54 6.99 4.85
C ASP A 30 -9.08 8.37 5.29
N PRO A 31 -10.41 8.62 5.18
CA PRO A 31 -11.00 9.90 5.59
C PRO A 31 -10.82 10.25 7.07
N SER A 32 -10.60 9.25 7.93
CA SER A 32 -10.32 9.43 9.36
C SER A 32 -8.83 9.69 9.63
N GLY A 33 -8.01 9.73 8.59
CA GLY A 33 -6.58 9.91 8.68
C GLY A 33 -5.81 8.65 9.06
N ASN A 34 -6.40 7.44 9.04
CA ASN A 34 -5.64 6.20 9.27
C ASN A 34 -4.77 5.88 8.06
N LYS A 35 -3.54 5.41 8.30
CA LYS A 35 -2.67 4.91 7.25
C LYS A 35 -2.97 3.44 7.01
N LEU A 36 -3.47 3.12 5.82
CA LEU A 36 -3.82 1.76 5.41
C LEU A 36 -2.78 1.24 4.40
N CYS A 37 -2.59 -0.08 4.43
CA CYS A 37 -1.69 -0.78 3.51
C CYS A 37 -2.42 -1.99 2.92
N ALA A 38 -2.47 -2.06 1.59
CA ALA A 38 -2.78 -3.29 0.87
C ALA A 38 -1.49 -4.01 0.50
N LEU A 39 -1.43 -5.31 0.76
CA LEU A 39 -0.26 -6.14 0.53
C LEU A 39 -0.64 -7.36 -0.31
N HIS A 40 0.10 -7.57 -1.40
CA HIS A 40 0.08 -8.80 -2.17
C HIS A 40 1.48 -9.44 -2.16
N ARG A 41 1.55 -10.72 -1.79
CA ARG A 41 2.77 -11.51 -1.87
C ARG A 41 2.94 -11.99 -3.30
N VAL A 42 3.98 -11.50 -3.98
CA VAL A 42 4.31 -11.92 -5.34
C VAL A 42 5.07 -13.25 -5.21
N ALA A 43 4.42 -14.32 -5.65
CA ALA A 43 5.01 -15.67 -5.68
C ALA A 43 5.99 -15.80 -6.85
#